data_AF-A0A4Q9REF3-F1
#
_entry.id   AF-A0A4Q9REF3-F1
#
_cell.length_a   1.000
_cell.length_b   1.000
_cell.length_c   1.000
_cell.angle_alpha   90.00
_cell.angle_beta   90.00
_cell.angle_gamma   90.00
#
_symmetry.space_group_name_H-M   'P 1'
#
loop_
_entity.id
_entity.type
_entity.pdbx_description
1 polymer ?
#
loop_
_entity_poly.entity_id
_entity_poly.type
_entity_poly.pdbx_seq_one_letter_code
_entity_poly.pdbx_strand_id
1 'polypeptide(L)'
;MKKIALSSFIATVLTGCTWTAATEVSPGQYAITSHASIFNSREELLRKINRKASKVCNGKPYRLEGDTNANMVIATKTHLGDTPTTVLGLTAICEDATE
;
A
#
# COMPACT_ATOMS: atom_id res chain seq x y z
N MET A 1 -34.51 -18.65 0.66
CA MET A 1 -33.86 -17.41 0.17
C MET A 1 -32.97 -16.68 1.19
N LYS A 2 -33.08 -16.94 2.51
CA LYS A 2 -32.26 -16.27 3.55
C LYS A 2 -30.80 -16.76 3.68
N LYS A 3 -30.48 -17.97 3.19
CA LYS A 3 -29.16 -18.62 3.38
C LYS A 3 -28.09 -18.14 2.39
N ILE A 4 -28.50 -17.62 1.23
CA ILE A 4 -27.57 -17.21 0.17
C ILE A 4 -26.93 -15.85 0.51
N ALA A 5 -27.68 -14.96 1.17
CA ALA A 5 -27.18 -13.65 1.59
C ALA A 5 -26.07 -13.74 2.66
N LEU A 6 -26.11 -14.76 3.53
CA LEU A 6 -25.12 -14.92 4.60
C LEU A 6 -23.74 -15.36 4.09
N SER A 7 -23.72 -16.18 3.03
CA SER A 7 -22.48 -16.67 2.41
C SER A 7 -21.68 -15.54 1.75
N SER A 8 -22.36 -14.61 1.06
CA SER A 8 -21.70 -13.50 0.39
C SER A 8 -21.08 -12.48 1.36
N PHE A 9 -21.62 -12.34 2.58
CA PHE A 9 -21.11 -11.39 3.56
C PHE A 9 -19.82 -11.88 4.24
N ILE A 10 -19.62 -13.18 4.33
CA ILE A 10 -18.40 -13.76 4.93
C ILE A 10 -17.21 -13.63 3.97
N ALA A 11 -17.45 -13.76 2.66
CA ALA A 11 -16.39 -13.66 1.64
C ALA A 11 -15.77 -12.26 1.54
N THR A 12 -16.53 -11.19 1.79
CA THR A 12 -16.03 -9.81 1.71
C THR A 12 -15.24 -9.35 2.93
N VAL A 13 -15.30 -10.07 4.06
CA VAL A 13 -14.58 -9.72 5.30
C VAL A 13 -13.20 -10.37 5.35
N LEU A 14 -12.99 -11.47 4.61
CA LEU A 14 -11.72 -12.21 4.55
C LEU A 14 -10.69 -11.57 3.62
N THR A 15 -11.08 -10.65 2.74
CA THR A 15 -10.14 -9.83 1.97
C THR A 15 -9.62 -8.72 2.88
N GLY A 16 -8.59 -9.04 3.67
CA GLY A 16 -7.94 -8.09 4.57
C GLY A 16 -7.72 -6.74 3.86
N CYS A 17 -8.22 -5.66 4.46
CA CYS A 17 -8.18 -4.34 3.86
C CYS A 17 -6.73 -3.94 3.60
N THR A 18 -6.34 -3.84 2.33
CA THR A 18 -5.03 -3.29 1.98
C THR A 18 -5.12 -1.77 1.96
N TRP A 19 -4.25 -1.07 2.68
CA TRP A 19 -4.20 0.39 2.65
C TRP A 19 -2.83 0.87 2.19
N THR A 20 -2.77 2.05 1.59
CA THR A 20 -1.49 2.65 1.17
C THR A 20 -1.51 4.12 1.56
N ALA A 21 -0.59 4.49 2.45
CA ALA A 21 -0.41 5.83 2.94
C ALA A 21 0.70 6.54 2.16
N ALA A 22 0.61 7.85 2.06
CA ALA A 22 1.67 8.71 1.55
C ALA A 22 1.83 9.88 2.51
N THR A 23 3.05 10.16 2.92
CA THR A 23 3.41 11.22 3.86
C THR A 23 4.46 12.09 3.20
N GLU A 24 4.24 13.40 3.16
CA GLU A 24 5.24 14.34 2.65
C GLU A 24 6.40 14.40 3.66
N VAL A 25 7.61 14.12 3.19
CA VAL A 25 8.84 14.15 4.01
C VAL A 25 9.69 15.39 3.73
N SER A 26 9.60 15.91 2.51
CA SER A 26 10.20 17.18 2.09
C SER A 26 9.48 17.67 0.82
N PRO A 27 9.68 18.94 0.40
CA PRO A 27 9.02 19.47 -0.79
C PRO A 27 9.31 18.60 -2.02
N GLY A 28 8.26 18.02 -2.60
CA GLY A 28 8.36 17.13 -3.76
C GLY A 28 8.79 15.70 -3.43
N GLN A 29 8.95 15.33 -2.15
CA GLN A 29 9.29 13.96 -1.74
C GLN A 29 8.24 13.39 -0.78
N TYR A 30 7.78 12.18 -1.09
CA TYR A 30 6.70 11.51 -0.38
C TYR A 30 7.13 10.11 0.04
N ALA A 31 7.16 9.83 1.35
CA ALA A 31 7.28 8.47 1.84
C ALA A 31 5.94 7.75 1.66
N ILE A 32 5.92 6.68 0.87
CA ILE A 32 4.75 5.87 0.55
C ILE A 32 4.90 4.50 1.18
N THR A 33 3.97 4.14 2.06
CA THR A 33 3.92 2.82 2.70
C THR A 33 2.67 2.08 2.27
N SER A 34 2.84 0.86 1.76
CA SER A 34 1.72 -0.03 1.43
C SER A 34 1.65 -1.14 2.47
N HIS A 35 0.49 -1.27 3.11
CA HIS A 35 0.19 -2.32 4.08
C HIS A 35 -0.80 -3.29 3.44
N ALA A 36 -0.48 -4.57 3.49
CA ALA A 36 -1.38 -5.61 3.01
C ALA A 36 -1.29 -6.87 3.88
N SER A 37 -2.21 -7.80 3.63
CA SER A 37 -2.11 -9.13 4.22
C SER A 37 -0.86 -9.86 3.72
N ILE A 38 -0.31 -10.75 4.54
CA ILE A 38 0.87 -11.58 4.23
C ILE A 38 0.72 -12.41 2.94
N PHE A 39 -0.50 -12.67 2.50
CA PHE A 39 -0.79 -13.40 1.26
C PHE A 39 -0.68 -12.54 -0.01
N ASN A 40 -0.48 -11.21 0.10
CA ASN A 40 -0.34 -10.35 -1.07
C ASN A 40 1.08 -10.48 -1.64
N SER A 41 1.17 -10.47 -2.98
CA SER A 41 2.48 -10.46 -3.64
C SER A 41 3.16 -9.10 -3.49
N ARG A 42 4.49 -9.12 -3.55
CA ARG A 42 5.31 -7.92 -3.56
C ARG A 42 4.99 -7.04 -4.77
N GLU A 43 4.80 -7.66 -5.93
CA GLU A 43 4.50 -6.98 -7.18
C GLU A 43 3.19 -6.18 -7.06
N GLU A 44 2.22 -6.71 -6.31
CA GLU A 44 0.98 -5.98 -6.01
C GLU A 44 1.22 -4.77 -5.09
N LEU A 45 2.05 -4.91 -4.05
CA LEU A 45 2.45 -3.80 -3.18
C LEU A 45 3.16 -2.69 -3.96
N LEU A 46 4.14 -3.07 -4.78
CA LEU A 46 4.86 -2.14 -5.66
C LEU A 46 3.91 -1.41 -6.61
N ARG A 47 2.95 -2.13 -7.22
CA ARG A 47 1.93 -1.52 -8.06
C ARG A 47 1.06 -0.51 -7.30
N LYS A 48 0.69 -0.81 -6.04
CA LYS A 48 -0.10 0.11 -5.18
C LYS A 48 0.70 1.36 -4.83
N ILE A 49 1.99 1.20 -4.47
CA ILE A 49 2.91 2.32 -4.23
C ILE A 49 3.04 3.18 -5.48
N ASN A 50 3.28 2.56 -6.64
CA ASN A 50 3.44 3.27 -7.91
C ASN A 50 2.19 4.10 -8.27
N ARG A 51 1.00 3.50 -8.09
CA ARG A 51 -0.28 4.21 -8.29
C ARG A 51 -0.45 5.40 -7.34
N LYS A 52 0.02 5.27 -6.09
CA LYS A 52 -0.04 6.35 -5.10
C LYS A 52 0.98 7.45 -5.42
N ALA A 53 2.19 7.09 -5.86
CA ALA A 53 3.25 7.99 -6.29
C ALA A 53 2.77 8.89 -7.45
N SER A 54 2.23 8.28 -8.51
CA SER A 54 1.64 9.02 -9.63
C SER A 54 0.55 10.00 -9.19
N LYS A 55 -0.27 9.63 -8.20
CA LYS A 55 -1.30 10.51 -7.63
C LYS A 55 -0.72 11.67 -6.84
N VAL A 56 0.25 11.44 -5.95
CA VAL A 56 0.83 12.53 -5.13
C VAL A 56 1.70 13.47 -5.94
N CYS A 57 2.32 12.96 -7.02
CA CYS A 57 3.07 13.78 -7.97
C CYS A 57 2.18 14.44 -9.03
N ASN A 58 0.84 14.37 -8.94
CA ASN A 58 -0.10 14.95 -9.90
C ASN A 58 0.20 14.59 -11.38
N GLY A 59 0.66 13.37 -11.63
CA GLY A 59 1.01 12.92 -12.97
C GLY A 59 2.36 13.43 -13.51
N LYS A 60 3.12 14.22 -12.74
CA LYS A 60 4.52 14.56 -13.06
C LYS A 60 5.40 13.30 -13.09
N PRO A 61 6.53 13.31 -13.84
CA PRO A 61 7.55 12.27 -13.70
C PRO A 61 7.99 12.15 -12.24
N TYR A 62 8.31 10.94 -11.81
CA TYR A 62 8.78 10.66 -10.45
C TYR A 62 9.71 9.47 -10.43
N ARG A 63 10.56 9.43 -9.42
CA ARG A 63 11.45 8.31 -9.12
C ARG A 63 11.09 7.70 -7.79
N LEU A 64 11.15 6.37 -7.71
CA LEU A 64 11.00 5.63 -6.46
C LEU A 64 12.38 5.27 -5.92
N GLU A 65 12.69 5.75 -4.72
CA GLU A 65 13.91 5.42 -3.99
C GLU A 65 13.59 4.53 -2.77
N GLY A 66 14.50 3.61 -2.48
CA GLY A 66 14.37 2.62 -1.41
C GLY A 66 14.56 1.19 -1.91
N ASP A 67 14.69 0.25 -0.97
CA ASP A 67 14.82 -1.16 -1.30
C ASP A 67 13.45 -1.78 -1.61
N THR A 68 13.22 -2.08 -2.89
CA THR A 68 12.00 -2.75 -3.36
C THR A 68 11.87 -4.18 -2.85
N ASN A 69 12.93 -4.76 -2.28
CA ASN A 69 12.95 -6.09 -1.68
C ASN A 69 12.80 -6.06 -0.15
N ALA A 70 12.82 -4.89 0.49
CA ALA A 70 12.71 -4.74 1.95
C ALA A 70 11.25 -4.85 2.43
N ASN A 71 10.58 -5.94 2.06
CA ASN A 71 9.26 -6.27 2.60
C ASN A 71 9.41 -6.68 4.07
N MET A 72 8.77 -5.97 4.98
CA MET A 72 8.72 -6.34 6.39
C MET A 72 7.39 -6.99 6.73
N VAL A 73 7.43 -8.13 7.42
CA VAL A 73 6.25 -8.69 8.08
C VAL A 73 6.19 -8.08 9.48
N ILE A 74 5.12 -7.33 9.76
CA ILE A 74 4.87 -6.71 11.06
C ILE A 74 3.55 -7.22 11.65
N ALA A 75 3.50 -7.28 12.97
CA ALA A 75 2.25 -7.49 13.70
C ALA A 75 1.47 -6.17 13.76
N THR A 76 0.43 -6.04 12.95
CA THR A 76 -0.50 -4.91 13.00
C THR A 76 -1.61 -5.20 14.00
N LYS A 77 -1.75 -4.32 14.99
CA LYS A 77 -2.86 -4.38 15.96
C LYS A 77 -4.18 -4.09 15.26
N THR A 78 -5.08 -5.06 15.32
CA THR A 78 -6.46 -4.95 14.84
C THR A 78 -7.44 -5.20 15.97
N HIS A 79 -8.74 -5.03 15.70
CA HIS A 79 -9.80 -5.34 16.67
C HIS A 79 -9.84 -6.84 17.05
N LEU A 80 -9.17 -7.71 16.28
CA LEU A 80 -9.07 -9.15 16.52
C LEU A 80 -7.75 -9.54 17.21
N GLY A 81 -6.89 -8.57 17.56
CA GLY A 81 -5.55 -8.78 18.09
C GLY A 81 -4.44 -8.51 17.07
N ASP A 82 -3.25 -9.01 17.36
CA ASP A 82 -2.07 -8.85 16.50
C ASP A 82 -2.21 -9.72 15.24
N THR A 83 -2.28 -9.06 14.09
CA THR A 83 -2.41 -9.73 12.78
C THR A 83 -1.14 -9.53 11.95
N PRO A 84 -0.58 -10.59 11.35
CA PRO A 84 0.61 -10.46 10.51
C PRO A 84 0.24 -9.74 9.21
N THR A 85 0.93 -8.64 8.93
CA THR A 85 0.76 -7.83 7.72
C THR A 85 2.11 -7.57 7.08
N THR A 86 2.16 -7.52 5.76
CA THR A 86 3.35 -7.11 5.01
C THR A 86 3.30 -5.62 4.78
N VAL A 87 4.43 -4.96 5.03
CA VAL A 87 4.65 -3.54 4.75
C VAL A 87 5.83 -3.38 3.81
N LEU A 88 5.62 -2.55 2.79
CA LEU A 88 6.66 -2.08 1.89
C LEU A 88 6.62 -0.56 1.87
N GLY A 89 7.77 0.06 2.12
CA GLY A 89 7.94 1.51 2.13
C GLY A 89 8.92 1.94 1.05
N LEU A 90 8.54 2.91 0.22
CA LEU A 90 9.42 3.56 -0.76
C LEU A 90 9.20 5.06 -0.73
N THR A 91 10.23 5.83 -1.07
CA THR A 91 10.15 7.28 -1.22
C THR A 91 9.91 7.64 -2.67
N ALA A 92 8.83 8.34 -2.97
CA ALA A 92 8.59 8.93 -4.28
C ALA A 92 9.16 10.35 -4.31
N ILE A 93 10.07 10.61 -5.24
CA ILE A 93 10.61 11.94 -5.54
C ILE A 93 9.94 12.41 -6.83
N CYS A 94 9.09 13.42 -6.73
CA CYS A 94 8.48 14.04 -7.89
C CYS A 94 9.54 14.91 -8.57
N GLU A 95 9.79 14.64 -9.84
CA GLU A 95 10.65 15.48 -10.66
C GLU A 95 9.81 16.66 -11.16
N ASP A 96 10.36 17.86 -11.09
CA ASP A 96 9.81 18.95 -11.89
C ASP A 96 10.07 18.61 -13.34
N ALA A 97 9.05 18.77 -14.18
CA ALA A 97 9.20 18.59 -15.61
C ALA A 97 10.31 19.55 -16.06
N THR A 98 11.50 19.02 -16.30
CA THR A 98 12.52 19.72 -17.08
C THR A 98 11.89 19.96 -18.45
N GLU A 99 11.50 21.21 -18.70
CA GLU A 99 11.23 21.75 -20.03
C GLU A 99 12.40 21.47 -20.99
#